data_AF-A0A920GCA8-F1
#
_entry.id   AF-A0A920GCA8-F1
#
_cell.length_a   1.000
_cell.length_b   1.000
_cell.length_c   1.000
_cell.angle_alpha   90.00
_cell.angle_beta   90.00
_cell.angle_gamma   90.00
#
_symmetry.space_group_name_H-M   'P 1'
#
loop_
_entity.id
_entity.type
_entity.pdbx_description
1 polymer ?
#
loop_
_entity_poly.entity_id
_entity_poly.type
_entity_poly.pdbx_seq_one_letter_code
_entity_poly.pdbx_strand_id
1 'polypeptide(L)' 'MVMGTIVGIHIDDVIIKDGRVDVTLYQPVARLGYKDYSAIRDVFELTP' A
#
# COMPACT_ATOMS: atom_id res chain seq x y z
N MET A 1 20.48 9.51 -4.00
CA MET A 1 19.41 9.07 -4.92
C MET A 1 19.83 7.75 -5.51
N VAL A 2 18.99 6.73 -5.43
CA VAL A 2 19.20 5.40 -6.02
C VAL A 2 18.00 5.12 -6.93
N MET A 3 18.24 4.59 -8.13
CA MET A 3 17.20 4.22 -9.09
C MET A 3 17.33 2.74 -9.47
N GLY A 4 16.21 2.06 -9.66
CA GLY A 4 16.17 0.65 -10.05
C GLY A 4 14.96 0.32 -10.91
N THR A 5 15.07 -0.74 -11.71
CA THR A 5 14.01 -1.25 -12.58
C THR A 5 13.30 -2.42 -11.90
N ILE A 6 11.98 -2.36 -11.78
CA ILE A 6 11.18 -3.49 -11.29
C ILE A 6 11.11 -4.55 -12.40
N VAL A 7 11.62 -5.75 -12.11
CA VAL A 7 11.63 -6.90 -13.05
C VAL A 7 10.61 -7.98 -12.68
N GLY A 8 9.95 -7.86 -11.52
CA GLY A 8 8.95 -8.79 -11.04
C GLY A 8 8.34 -8.32 -9.72
N ILE A 9 7.17 -8.88 -9.38
CA ILE A 9 6.43 -8.61 -8.15
C ILE A 9 6.04 -9.96 -7.55
N HIS A 10 6.30 -10.16 -6.26
CA HIS A 10 5.70 -11.25 -5.50
C HIS A 10 4.52 -10.67 -4.71
N ILE A 11 3.33 -11.22 -4.96
CA ILE A 11 2.08 -10.73 -4.39
C ILE A 11 1.26 -11.92 -3.90
N ASP A 12 0.57 -11.73 -2.78
CA ASP A 12 -0.46 -12.66 -2.33
C ASP A 12 -1.75 -12.34 -3.09
N ASP A 13 -2.23 -13.28 -3.90
CA ASP A 13 -3.42 -13.06 -4.74
C ASP A 13 -4.66 -12.64 -3.93
N VAL A 14 -4.72 -12.98 -2.64
CA VAL A 14 -5.83 -12.59 -1.75
C VAL A 14 -5.98 -11.07 -1.60
N ILE A 15 -4.89 -10.31 -1.77
CA ILE A 15 -4.95 -8.85 -1.63
C ILE A 15 -5.47 -8.13 -2.89
N ILE A 16 -5.76 -8.87 -3.96
CA ILE A 16 -6.29 -8.32 -5.21
C ILE A 16 -7.81 -8.50 -5.23
N LYS A 17 -8.55 -7.39 -5.19
CA LYS A 17 -10.01 -7.34 -5.33
C LYS A 17 -10.39 -6.50 -6.53
N ASP A 18 -11.26 -7.04 -7.38
CA ASP A 18 -11.77 -6.36 -8.58
C ASP A 18 -10.65 -5.78 -9.47
N GLY A 19 -9.55 -6.52 -9.60
CA GLY A 19 -8.38 -6.11 -10.38
C GLY A 19 -7.52 -5.01 -9.75
N ARG A 20 -7.76 -4.67 -8.48
CA ARG A 20 -7.00 -3.65 -7.72
C ARG A 20 -6.45 -4.24 -6.43
N VAL A 21 -5.31 -3.74 -5.98
CA VAL A 21 -4.77 -4.09 -4.67
C VAL A 21 -5.59 -3.40 -3.57
N ASP A 22 -6.18 -4.19 -2.69
CA ASP A 22 -6.86 -3.74 -1.49
C ASP A 22 -5.84 -3.57 -0.35
N VAL A 23 -5.43 -2.32 -0.13
CA VAL A 23 -4.42 -1.97 0.89
C VAL A 23 -4.88 -2.23 2.32
N THR A 24 -6.19 -2.37 2.56
CA THR A 24 -6.72 -2.64 3.90
C THR A 24 -6.45 -4.07 4.35
N LEU A 25 -6.14 -4.99 3.42
CA LEU A 25 -5.88 -6.40 3.72
C LEU A 25 -4.47 -6.66 4.26
N TYR A 26 -3.45 -5.92 3.79
CA TYR A 26 -2.07 -6.08 4.26
C TYR A 26 -1.57 -4.92 5.14
N GLN A 27 -2.38 -3.88 5.31
CA GLN A 27 -2.21 -2.80 6.29
C GLN A 27 -0.79 -2.21 6.31
N PRO A 28 -0.33 -1.57 5.20
CA PRO A 28 0.97 -0.95 5.17
C PRO A 28 1.08 0.14 6.25
N VAL A 29 2.29 0.30 6.77
CA VAL A 29 2.62 1.39 7.69
C VAL A 29 3.29 2.53 6.95
N ALA A 30 2.80 3.75 7.17
CA ALA A 30 3.47 4.96 6.71
C ALA A 30 4.30 5.56 7.84
N ARG A 31 5.50 6.04 7.51
CA ARG A 31 6.37 6.73 8.46
C ARG A 31 5.91 8.17 8.65
N LEU A 32 5.82 8.60 9.90
CA LEU A 32 5.54 9.99 10.26
C LEU A 32 6.77 10.63 10.92
N GLY A 33 6.57 11.81 11.51
CA GLY A 33 7.60 12.47 12.31
C GLY A 33 8.03 11.63 13.50
N TYR A 34 9.31 11.75 13.88
CA TYR A 34 9.88 11.08 15.06
C TYR A 34 9.68 9.55 15.03
N LYS A 35 8.98 9.01 16.03
CA LYS A 35 8.68 7.59 16.20
C LYS A 35 7.22 7.27 15.89
N ASP A 36 6.53 8.19 15.24
CA ASP A 36 5.11 8.02 14.93
C ASP A 36 4.94 7.30 13.59
N TYR A 37 3.88 6.51 13.52
CA TYR A 37 3.51 5.72 12.34
C TYR A 37 1.99 5.70 12.23
N SER A 38 1.50 5.63 11.00
CA SER A 38 0.10 5.32 10.73
C SER A 38 -0.01 3.95 10.09
N ALA A 39 -1.04 3.20 10.46
CA ALA A 39 -1.45 1.97 9.78
C ALA A 39 -2.66 2.29 8.90
N ILE A 40 -2.66 1.84 7.64
CA ILE A 40 -3.81 2.03 6.76
C ILE A 40 -4.88 0.99 7.09
N ARG A 41 -5.98 1.44 7.67
CA ARG A 41 -7.15 0.61 7.99
C ARG A 41 -8.34 0.86 7.07
N ASP A 42 -8.46 2.08 6.56
CA ASP A 42 -9.58 2.54 5.74
C ASP A 42 -9.08 3.37 4.56
N VAL A 43 -9.84 3.37 3.47
CA VAL A 43 -9.58 4.17 2.27
C VAL A 43 -10.85 4.87 1.80
N PHE A 44 -10.69 6.02 1.17
CA PHE A 44 -11.76 6.74 0.50
C PHE A 44 -11.24 7.29 -0.83
N GLU A 45 -12.13 7.43 -1.80
CA GLU A 45 -11.82 7.98 -3.11
C GLU A 45 -12.20 9.47 -3.13
N LEU A 46 -11.30 10.32 -3.62
CA LEU A 46 -11.60 11.72 -3.89
C LEU A 46 -12.27 11.82 -5.26
N THR A 47 -13.55 12.13 -5.30
CA THR A 47 -14.24 12.49 -6.55
C THR A 47 -14.04 13.97 -6.85
N PRO A 48 -13.85 14.36 -8.13
CA PRO A 48 -13.80 15.77 -8.54
C PRO A 48 -15.01 16.60 -8.11
#